data_AF-Q5VJC2-F1
#
_entry.id   AF-Q5VJC2-F1
#
_cell.length_a   1.000
_cell.length_b   1.000
_cell.length_c   1.000
_cell.angle_alpha   90.00
_cell.angle_beta   90.00
_cell.angle_gamma   90.00
#
_symmetry.space_group_name_H-M   'P 1'
#
loop_
_entity.id
_entity.type
_entity.pdbx_description
1 polymer ?
#
loop_
_entity_poly.entity_id
_entity_poly.type
_entity_poly.pdbx_seq_one_letter_code
_entity_poly.pdbx_strand_id
1 'polypeptide(L)'
;MFQFLGTYECYFINGTEKVRYIDRYIYNRVQFAMFDSDVGYFVGFTPYGEKRAQQLNNNPEYMENIRTSVDWYCRHNYEVSTPFLVERRVPPSVSISLLPSSSQAGPRGLLCSVLDFYPAPIQV
;
A
#
# COMPACT_ATOMS: atom_id res chain seq x y z
N MET A 1 -25.93 8.08 -7.02
CA MET A 1 -25.04 6.91 -7.17
C MET A 1 -24.37 6.67 -5.83
N PHE A 2 -24.34 5.44 -5.34
CA PHE A 2 -23.70 5.07 -4.08
C PHE A 2 -22.50 4.16 -4.36
N GLN A 3 -21.38 4.37 -3.69
CA GLN A 3 -20.15 3.61 -3.87
C GLN A 3 -19.69 3.00 -2.54
N PHE A 4 -19.50 1.68 -2.53
CA PHE A 4 -18.89 0.95 -1.43
C PHE A 4 -17.49 0.48 -1.85
N LEU A 5 -16.48 0.76 -1.03
CA LEU A 5 -15.13 0.29 -1.22
C LEU A 5 -14.62 -0.38 0.05
N GLY A 6 -13.73 -1.35 -0.13
CA GLY A 6 -12.94 -1.97 0.93
C GLY A 6 -11.46 -1.96 0.56
N THR A 7 -10.59 -1.80 1.54
CA THR A 7 -9.14 -1.92 1.34
C THR A 7 -8.55 -2.86 2.39
N TYR A 8 -7.70 -3.77 1.94
CA TYR A 8 -6.95 -4.71 2.79
C TYR A 8 -5.47 -4.41 2.61
N GLU A 9 -4.86 -3.79 3.61
CA GLU A 9 -3.50 -3.26 3.54
C GLU A 9 -2.59 -4.05 4.48
N CYS A 10 -1.42 -4.47 4.00
CA CYS A 10 -0.37 -5.09 4.79
C CYS A 10 0.86 -4.18 4.77
N TYR A 11 1.24 -3.65 5.93
CA TYR A 11 2.42 -2.81 6.11
C TYR A 11 3.55 -3.66 6.67
N PHE A 12 4.64 -3.75 5.91
CA PHE A 12 5.84 -4.53 6.23
C PHE A 12 6.95 -3.58 6.68
N ILE A 13 7.32 -3.67 7.96
CA ILE A 13 8.35 -2.83 8.58
C ILE A 13 9.56 -3.73 8.86
N ASN A 14 10.71 -3.37 8.28
CA ASN A 14 11.94 -4.17 8.30
C ASN A 14 11.71 -5.59 7.75
N GLY A 15 11.20 -5.68 6.53
CA GLY A 15 10.81 -6.94 5.91
C GLY A 15 9.57 -7.52 6.60
N THR A 16 9.64 -8.78 7.04
CA THR A 16 8.53 -9.43 7.74
C THR A 16 8.65 -9.37 9.26
N GLU A 17 9.64 -8.70 9.85
CA GLU A 17 9.80 -8.68 11.31
C GLU A 17 8.54 -8.10 12.00
N LYS A 18 8.11 -6.92 11.57
CA LYS A 18 6.89 -6.27 12.06
C LYS A 18 5.91 -6.07 10.91
N VAL A 19 4.74 -6.70 11.03
CA VAL A 19 3.68 -6.68 10.02
C VAL A 19 2.41 -6.15 10.65
N ARG A 20 1.79 -5.16 10.01
CA ARG A 20 0.51 -4.57 10.43
C ARG A 20 -0.53 -4.75 9.34
N TYR A 21 -1.69 -5.28 9.69
CA TYR A 21 -2.82 -5.47 8.81
C TYR A 21 -3.90 -4.43 9.10
N ILE A 22 -4.43 -3.80 8.04
CA ILE A 22 -5.54 -2.85 8.12
C ILE A 22 -6.64 -3.27 7.15
N ASP A 23 -7.87 -3.37 7.64
CA ASP A 23 -9.08 -3.54 6.83
C ASP A 23 -9.96 -2.30 6.98
N ARG A 24 -10.23 -1.58 5.89
CA ARG A 24 -11.04 -0.35 5.90
C ARG A 24 -12.31 -0.54 5.11
N TYR A 25 -13.43 -0.06 5.67
CA TYR A 25 -14.70 0.06 4.98
C TYR A 25 -15.04 1.52 4.68
N ILE A 26 -15.28 1.81 3.40
CA ILE A 26 -15.41 3.16 2.87
C ILE A 26 -16.71 3.27 2.08
N TYR A 27 -17.52 4.28 2.41
CA TYR A 27 -18.76 4.59 1.73
C TYR A 27 -18.71 6.00 1.17
N ASN A 28 -18.86 6.16 -0.15
CA ASN A 28 -18.73 7.44 -0.85
C ASN A 28 -17.48 8.24 -0.43
N ARG A 29 -16.32 7.55 -0.39
CA ARG A 29 -15.02 8.09 0.05
C ARG A 29 -14.92 8.49 1.53
N VAL A 30 -15.94 8.20 2.34
CA VAL A 30 -15.91 8.36 3.79
C VAL A 30 -15.67 7.00 4.43
N GLN A 31 -14.53 6.86 5.10
CA GLN A 31 -14.28 5.67 5.93
C GLN A 31 -15.28 5.64 7.09
N PHE A 32 -16.03 4.54 7.21
CA PHE A 32 -17.01 4.39 8.28
C PHE A 32 -16.59 3.37 9.34
N ALA A 33 -15.82 2.33 9.00
CA ALA A 33 -15.29 1.38 9.97
C ALA A 33 -13.90 0.89 9.53
N MET A 34 -13.07 0.47 10.49
CA MET A 34 -11.73 -0.05 10.23
C MET A 34 -11.31 -1.05 11.29
N PHE A 35 -10.66 -2.14 10.90
CA PHE A 35 -9.85 -2.98 11.77
C PHE A 35 -8.38 -2.65 11.58
N ASP A 36 -7.66 -2.66 12.69
CA ASP A 36 -6.22 -2.46 12.73
C ASP A 36 -5.63 -3.55 13.62
N SER A 37 -4.68 -4.33 13.11
CA SER A 37 -4.06 -5.42 13.87
C SER A 37 -3.36 -4.95 15.13
N ASP A 38 -2.83 -3.72 15.14
CA ASP A 38 -2.19 -3.14 16.32
C ASP A 38 -3.20 -2.82 17.42
N VAL A 39 -4.47 -2.60 17.06
CA VAL A 39 -5.59 -2.33 17.98
C VAL A 39 -6.35 -3.62 18.34
N GLY A 40 -6.52 -4.53 17.38
CA GLY A 40 -7.11 -5.85 17.57
C GLY A 40 -8.65 -5.91 17.53
N TYR A 41 -9.33 -4.83 17.13
CA TYR A 41 -10.78 -4.77 16.93
C TYR A 41 -11.21 -3.66 15.97
N PHE A 42 -12.47 -3.72 15.51
CA PHE A 42 -13.05 -2.72 14.63
C PHE A 42 -13.40 -1.44 15.39
N VAL A 43 -13.04 -0.30 14.79
CA VAL A 43 -13.42 1.05 15.23
C VAL A 43 -14.34 1.68 14.19
N GLY A 44 -15.44 2.27 14.65
CA GLY A 44 -16.37 3.04 13.82
C GLY A 44 -16.05 4.53 13.83
N PHE A 45 -16.19 5.21 12.69
CA PHE A 45 -15.90 6.64 12.52
C PHE A 45 -17.17 7.47 12.22
N THR A 46 -18.31 6.80 12.09
CA THR A 46 -19.63 7.43 11.89
C THR A 46 -20.65 6.69 12.75
N PRO A 47 -21.84 7.27 13.02
CA PRO A 47 -22.87 6.57 13.81
C PRO A 47 -23.31 5.23 13.21
N TYR A 48 -23.29 5.11 11.88
CA TYR A 48 -23.51 3.83 11.21
C TYR A 48 -22.31 2.88 11.40
N GLY A 49 -21.10 3.42 11.27
CA GLY A 49 -19.87 2.67 11.44
C GLY A 49 -19.65 2.12 12.85
N GLU A 50 -20.05 2.84 13.88
CA GLU A 50 -20.01 2.34 15.27
C GLU A 50 -20.90 1.12 15.46
N LYS A 51 -22.15 1.17 14.96
CA LYS A 51 -23.06 0.01 14.98
C LYS A 51 -22.47 -1.18 14.22
N ARG A 52 -21.85 -0.91 13.06
CA ARG A 52 -21.23 -1.97 12.26
C ARG A 52 -20.01 -2.56 12.96
N ALA A 53 -19.15 -1.73 13.54
CA ALA A 53 -17.98 -2.16 14.30
C ALA A 53 -18.38 -3.02 15.50
N GLN A 54 -19.40 -2.62 16.27
CA GLN A 54 -19.95 -3.43 17.37
C GLN A 54 -20.44 -4.79 16.89
N GLN A 55 -21.19 -4.84 15.78
CA GLN A 55 -21.65 -6.12 15.22
C GLN A 55 -20.49 -7.04 14.81
N LEU A 56 -19.45 -6.49 14.17
CA LEU A 56 -18.28 -7.26 13.74
C LEU A 56 -17.48 -7.76 14.97
N ASN A 57 -17.26 -6.90 15.95
CA ASN A 57 -16.53 -7.23 17.18
C ASN A 57 -17.25 -8.31 18.02
N ASN A 58 -18.57 -8.42 17.90
CA ASN A 58 -19.36 -9.43 18.60
C ASN A 58 -19.38 -10.80 17.91
N ASN A 59 -18.79 -10.95 16.72
CA ASN A 59 -18.65 -12.24 16.04
C ASN A 59 -17.28 -12.86 16.35
N PRO A 60 -17.20 -13.88 17.23
CA PRO A 60 -15.92 -14.44 17.66
C PRO A 60 -15.15 -15.13 16.53
N GLU A 61 -15.83 -15.87 15.65
CA GLU A 61 -15.21 -16.58 14.53
C GLU A 61 -14.54 -15.59 13.56
N TYR A 62 -15.25 -14.52 13.22
CA TYR A 62 -14.72 -13.48 12.36
C TYR A 62 -13.55 -12.72 13.01
N MET A 63 -13.67 -12.42 14.31
CA MET A 63 -12.63 -11.73 15.06
C MET A 63 -11.35 -12.57 15.21
N GLU A 64 -11.46 -13.88 15.35
CA GLU A 64 -10.32 -14.80 15.36
C GLU A 64 -9.61 -14.81 13.99
N ASN A 65 -10.39 -14.92 12.91
CA ASN A 65 -9.83 -14.93 11.55
C ASN A 65 -9.11 -13.62 11.22
N ILE A 66 -9.70 -12.47 11.54
CA ILE A 66 -9.12 -11.18 11.16
C ILE A 66 -7.91 -10.80 12.02
N ARG A 67 -7.87 -11.21 13.30
CA ARG A 67 -6.70 -11.01 14.16
C ARG A 67 -5.49 -11.80 13.68
N THR A 68 -5.72 -12.95 13.04
CA THR A 68 -4.66 -13.81 12.49
C THR A 68 -4.29 -13.45 11.04
N SER A 69 -4.95 -12.47 10.41
CA SER A 69 -4.67 -12.04 9.03
C SER A 69 -3.24 -11.56 8.81
N VAL A 70 -2.55 -11.11 9.86
CA VAL A 70 -1.12 -10.79 9.77
C VAL A 70 -0.30 -11.99 9.29
N ASP A 71 -0.63 -13.19 9.78
CA ASP A 71 0.16 -14.39 9.47
C ASP A 71 -0.38 -15.11 8.23
N TRP A 72 -1.66 -15.49 8.23
CA TRP A 72 -2.21 -16.30 7.16
C TRP A 72 -2.38 -15.53 5.85
N TYR A 73 -2.58 -14.21 5.93
CA TYR A 73 -2.77 -13.37 4.75
C TYR A 73 -1.49 -12.58 4.43
N CYS A 74 -1.04 -11.68 5.31
CA CYS A 74 0.06 -10.78 4.97
C CYS A 74 1.39 -11.51 4.76
N ARG A 75 1.89 -12.26 5.76
CA ARG A 75 3.17 -12.97 5.65
C ARG A 75 3.16 -14.00 4.52
N HIS A 76 2.11 -14.81 4.46
CA HIS A 76 1.96 -15.81 3.42
C HIS A 76 2.05 -15.19 2.01
N ASN A 77 1.29 -14.11 1.74
CA ASN A 77 1.32 -13.46 0.42
C ASN A 77 2.64 -12.73 0.16
N TYR A 78 3.29 -12.20 1.19
CA TYR A 78 4.61 -11.59 1.07
C TYR A 78 5.63 -12.61 0.57
N GLU A 79 5.69 -13.78 1.19
CA GLU A 79 6.59 -14.87 0.78
C GLU A 79 6.32 -15.31 -0.66
N VAL A 80 5.06 -15.56 -1.00
CA VAL A 80 4.65 -15.95 -2.37
C VAL A 80 5.01 -14.88 -3.40
N SER A 81 4.90 -13.61 -3.06
CA SER A 81 5.15 -12.49 -3.97
C SER A 81 6.60 -12.00 -3.99
N THR A 82 7.43 -12.44 -3.04
CA THR A 82 8.82 -11.96 -2.86
C THR A 82 9.65 -12.05 -4.14
N PRO A 83 9.66 -13.18 -4.88
CA PRO A 83 10.46 -13.31 -6.10
C PRO A 83 10.07 -12.33 -7.21
N PHE A 84 8.80 -11.89 -7.22
CA PHE A 84 8.24 -11.09 -8.31
C PHE A 84 8.18 -9.59 -8.01
N LEU A 85 8.07 -9.21 -6.73
CA LEU A 85 7.85 -7.82 -6.32
C LEU A 85 9.01 -7.30 -5.47
N VAL A 86 9.30 -7.96 -4.35
CA VAL A 86 10.25 -7.48 -3.34
C VAL A 86 11.68 -7.48 -3.87
N GLU A 87 12.08 -8.60 -4.48
CA GLU A 87 13.42 -8.80 -5.03
C GLU A 87 13.58 -8.26 -6.45
N ARG A 88 12.49 -7.79 -7.08
CA ARG A 88 12.52 -7.29 -8.45
C ARG A 88 13.44 -6.09 -8.57
N ARG A 89 14.42 -6.18 -9.47
CA ARG A 89 15.30 -5.08 -9.86
C ARG A 89 15.31 -4.99 -11.38
N VAL A 90 15.08 -3.78 -11.90
CA VAL A 90 15.18 -3.50 -13.33
C VAL A 90 16.19 -2.37 -13.51
N PRO A 91 17.31 -2.60 -14.23
CA PRO A 91 18.31 -1.57 -14.45
C PRO A 91 17.75 -0.45 -15.36
N PRO A 92 18.21 0.80 -15.20
CA PRO A 92 17.75 1.91 -16.01
C PRO A 92 18.26 1.86 -17.45
N SER A 93 17.42 2.35 -18.35
CA SER A 93 17.82 2.79 -19.69
C SER A 93 18.29 4.24 -19.62
N VAL A 94 19.51 4.51 -20.08
CA VAL A 94 20.12 5.86 -20.05
C VAL A 94 20.34 6.34 -21.47
N SER A 95 19.84 7.54 -21.78
CA SER A 95 20.11 8.21 -23.06
C SER A 95 20.55 9.66 -22.83
N ILE A 96 21.58 10.07 -23.57
CA ILE A 96 22.10 11.43 -23.54
C ILE A 96 21.71 12.10 -24.86
N SER A 97 21.03 13.24 -24.75
CA SER A 97 20.61 14.04 -25.90
C SER A 97 20.96 15.52 -25.68
N LEU A 98 21.04 16.30 -26.75
CA LEU A 98 21.21 17.75 -26.63
C LEU A 98 19.90 18.38 -26.12
N LEU A 99 20.00 19.32 -25.19
CA LEU A 99 18.84 20.09 -24.77
C LEU A 99 18.24 20.86 -25.97
N PRO A 100 16.90 20.83 -26.17
CA PRO A 100 16.26 21.58 -27.24
C PRO A 100 16.57 23.07 -27.11
N SER A 101 16.85 23.72 -28.24
CA SER A 101 17.24 25.14 -28.28
C SER A 101 16.16 26.10 -27.79
N SER A 102 14.90 25.67 -27.74
CA SER A 102 13.80 26.46 -27.16
C SER A 102 13.86 26.55 -25.63
N SER A 103 14.71 25.74 -24.98
CA SER A 103 14.73 25.56 -23.53
C SER A 103 15.79 26.39 -22.80
N GLN A 104 16.72 27.05 -23.50
CA GLN A 104 17.85 27.73 -22.84
C GLN A 104 18.39 28.94 -23.62
N ALA A 105 18.50 30.08 -22.95
CA ALA A 105 19.33 31.20 -23.38
C ALA A 105 20.76 30.99 -22.83
N GLY A 106 21.59 30.23 -23.55
CA GLY A 106 22.96 29.89 -23.12
C GLY A 106 23.61 28.76 -23.93
N PRO A 107 24.85 28.35 -23.60
CA PRO A 107 25.50 27.22 -24.26
C PRO A 107 24.71 25.93 -24.05
N ARG A 108 24.60 25.11 -25.11
CA ARG A 108 23.78 23.89 -25.11
C ARG A 108 24.22 22.91 -24.02
N GLY A 109 23.35 22.68 -23.04
CA GLY A 109 23.51 21.58 -22.09
C GLY A 109 23.15 20.22 -22.68
N LEU A 110 23.48 19.15 -21.96
CA LEU A 110 23.07 17.78 -22.24
C LEU A 110 21.88 17.39 -21.35
N LEU A 111 20.90 16.70 -21.92
CA LEU A 111 19.81 16.04 -21.21
C LEU A 111 20.18 14.58 -20.99
N CYS A 112 20.20 14.15 -19.73
CA CYS A 112 20.32 12.74 -19.35
C CYS A 112 18.93 12.21 -18.98
N SER A 113 18.37 11.35 -19.83
CA SER A 113 17.09 10.68 -19.58
C SER A 113 17.35 9.30 -19.00
N VAL A 114 16.86 9.06 -17.78
CA VAL A 114 16.97 7.79 -17.05
C VAL A 114 15.55 7.20 -16.93
N LEU A 115 15.30 6.10 -17.64
CA LEU A 115 13.97 5.52 -17.82
C LEU A 115 13.97 4.02 -17.47
N ASP A 116 12.77 3.44 -17.42
CA ASP A 116 12.52 1.98 -17.39
C ASP A 116 13.14 1.20 -16.23
N PHE A 117 13.39 1.84 -15.08
CA PHE A 117 13.98 1.20 -13.90
C PHE A 117 12.96 0.90 -12.79
N TYR A 118 13.33 -0.03 -11.91
CA TYR A 118 12.59 -0.36 -10.70
C TYR A 118 13.54 -0.91 -9.62
N PRO A 119 13.38 -0.54 -8.34
CA PRO A 119 12.36 0.36 -7.78
C PRO A 119 12.64 1.84 -8.06
N ALA A 120 11.62 2.69 -7.89
CA ALA A 120 11.72 4.13 -8.16
C ALA A 120 12.69 4.92 -7.25
N PRO A 121 12.86 4.59 -5.96
CA PRO A 121 13.88 5.25 -5.13
C PRO A 121 15.27 4.82 -5.58
N ILE A 122 16.06 5.78 -6.05
CA ILE A 122 17.50 5.66 -6.23
C ILE A 122 18.15 6.39 -5.07
N GLN A 123 19.03 5.73 -4.31
CA GLN A 123 20.00 6.47 -3.49
C GLN A 123 21.03 7.04 -4.45
N VAL A 124 21.06 8.37 -4.56
CA VAL A 124 22.07 9.14 -5.31
C VAL A 124 23.22 9.46 -4.37
#